data_AF-A0A5N6PBW0-F1
#
_entry.id   AF-A0A5N6PBW0-F1
#
_cell.length_a   1.000
_cell.length_b   1.000
_cell.length_c   1.000
_cell.angle_alpha   90.00
_cell.angle_beta   90.00
_cell.angle_gamma   90.00
#
_symmetry.space_group_name_H-M   'P 1'
#
loop_
_entity.id
_entity.type
_entity.pdbx_description
1 polymer ?
#
loop_
_entity_poly.entity_id
_entity_poly.type
_entity_poly.pdbx_seq_one_letter_code
_entity_poly.pdbx_strand_id
1 'polypeptide(L)'
;MITWDYISSCCFSSAVDVSDIEDDKLHDDLKAAEKHTALHSALSELAGTFDGESMLFLQRFFGARVKPVISTGSIKLDLALGIGGLPKGRMVEIYGHEASGKTTLALNVIREAQKLGGYCAYLDVENALDPKLLEMIGVNSKSLLISQPNSAENLLSIVDTLAKSGAVDVIVIDSVAALVPQCEIAGVISDNIVETQSKIMTQALRKIHFSLCRSETLIIFINQVRSNLKSCQEGLKNVSEVTCGGNALPFYSAVRMRIARKGLLKTQDKVTGLGICVEVVKNKLAPAMKKADLEIEFGKGIARASEILELACEHGIVLKEGNCYFIDGEVFDCKLQAETYLIQNERICEKLVTDLRRQLFHIGEDSES
;
A
#
# COMPACT_ATOMS: atom_id res chain seq x y z
N MET A 1 31.15 -31.54 52.99
CA MET A 1 31.33 -32.02 54.38
C MET A 1 32.79 -31.73 54.71
N ILE A 2 33.08 -31.02 55.82
CA ILE A 2 34.00 -29.85 55.86
C ILE A 2 33.25 -28.62 55.25
N THR A 3 33.14 -27.43 55.87
CA THR A 3 33.42 -26.96 57.26
C THR A 3 32.55 -25.72 57.61
N TRP A 4 32.36 -25.49 58.93
CA TRP A 4 32.39 -24.25 59.77
C TRP A 4 32.19 -22.85 59.10
N ASP A 5 31.59 -21.80 59.73
CA ASP A 5 31.19 -21.60 61.14
C ASP A 5 30.26 -20.38 61.42
N TYR A 6 29.72 -20.30 62.67
CA TYR A 6 29.16 -19.13 63.43
C TYR A 6 27.80 -18.50 62.96
N ILE A 7 26.71 -18.46 63.77
CA ILE A 7 26.38 -17.67 65.02
C ILE A 7 25.87 -16.24 64.70
N SER A 8 24.76 -15.67 65.22
CA SER A 8 23.86 -15.90 66.37
C SER A 8 22.38 -15.57 65.99
N SER A 9 21.26 -16.08 66.56
CA SER A 9 20.65 -15.92 67.92
C SER A 9 20.37 -14.44 68.33
N CYS A 10 19.23 -13.98 68.86
CA CYS A 10 17.85 -14.49 69.15
C CYS A 10 16.89 -13.23 69.21
N CYS A 11 15.59 -13.20 69.54
CA CYS A 11 14.54 -14.06 70.15
C CYS A 11 13.31 -14.18 69.19
N PHE A 12 12.11 -14.74 69.44
CA PHE A 12 11.27 -15.17 70.60
C PHE A 12 10.42 -14.10 71.34
N SER A 13 9.12 -13.96 70.99
CA SER A 13 7.95 -14.23 71.87
C SER A 13 6.62 -13.51 71.52
N SER A 14 5.52 -14.28 71.57
CA SER A 14 4.16 -13.93 72.07
C SER A 14 3.27 -12.81 71.47
N ALA A 15 1.97 -13.16 71.50
CA ALA A 15 0.80 -12.29 71.60
C ALA A 15 0.24 -11.62 70.34
N VAL A 16 -0.97 -12.07 70.02
CA VAL A 16 -2.00 -11.48 69.15
C VAL A 16 -2.20 -9.99 69.42
N ASP A 17 -2.23 -9.19 68.35
CA ASP A 17 -3.08 -8.01 68.24
C ASP A 17 -4.02 -8.19 67.02
N VAL A 18 -5.23 -7.63 67.10
CA VAL A 18 -6.32 -7.85 66.11
C VAL A 18 -6.67 -6.51 65.46
N SER A 19 -5.99 -6.16 64.36
CA SER A 19 -6.25 -4.92 63.61
C SER A 19 -6.14 -5.02 62.08
N ASP A 20 -5.31 -5.93 61.54
CA ASP A 20 -4.87 -5.82 60.14
C ASP A 20 -5.63 -6.77 59.20
N ILE A 21 -6.96 -6.59 59.13
CA ILE A 21 -7.77 -7.00 57.97
C ILE A 21 -8.26 -5.70 57.32
N GLU A 22 -7.37 -5.01 56.59
CA GLU A 22 -7.78 -3.89 55.73
C GLU A 22 -8.38 -4.40 54.42
N ASP A 23 -9.55 -3.87 54.06
CA ASP A 23 -10.45 -4.41 53.05
C ASP A 23 -9.88 -4.53 51.62
N ASP A 24 -10.42 -5.52 50.89
CA ASP A 24 -10.38 -5.54 49.42
C ASP A 24 -10.94 -4.21 48.87
N LYS A 25 -10.18 -3.55 47.99
CA LYS A 25 -10.45 -2.16 47.58
C LYS A 25 -11.64 -2.05 46.62
N LEU A 26 -12.85 -1.95 47.17
CA LEU A 26 -14.11 -1.62 46.48
C LEU A 26 -14.18 -0.15 45.99
N HIS A 27 -13.12 0.36 45.36
CA HIS A 27 -12.97 1.79 45.05
C HIS A 27 -12.20 2.10 43.74
N ASP A 28 -12.87 1.88 42.60
CA ASP A 28 -12.62 2.71 41.40
C ASP A 28 -13.88 3.04 40.57
N ASP A 29 -15.02 2.33 40.74
CA ASP A 29 -16.25 2.54 39.94
C ASP A 29 -16.78 3.98 39.98
N LEU A 30 -16.79 4.63 41.14
CA LEU A 30 -17.20 6.03 41.27
C LEU A 30 -16.27 6.98 40.50
N LYS A 31 -14.96 6.73 40.54
CA LYS A 31 -13.96 7.52 39.79
C LYS A 31 -14.04 7.22 38.29
N ALA A 32 -14.42 6.00 37.90
CA ALA A 32 -14.70 5.65 36.51
C ALA A 32 -15.96 6.39 36.01
N ALA A 33 -17.02 6.44 36.81
CA ALA A 33 -18.24 7.20 36.51
C ALA A 33 -17.96 8.71 36.40
N GLU A 34 -17.20 9.31 37.32
CA GLU A 34 -16.75 10.71 37.27
C GLU A 34 -15.91 11.01 36.01
N LYS A 35 -14.96 10.12 35.66
CA LYS A 35 -14.20 10.23 34.40
C LYS A 35 -15.13 10.15 33.19
N HIS A 36 -16.13 9.27 33.19
CA HIS A 36 -17.11 9.17 32.12
C HIS A 36 -17.99 10.42 32.00
N THR A 37 -18.50 10.98 33.09
CA THR A 37 -19.35 12.20 33.03
C THR A 37 -18.54 13.43 32.61
N ALA A 38 -17.31 13.59 33.12
CA ALA A 38 -16.40 14.65 32.67
C ALA A 38 -16.05 14.52 31.17
N LEU A 39 -15.77 13.29 30.70
CA LEU A 39 -15.50 13.02 29.28
C LEU A 39 -16.72 13.29 28.40
N HIS A 40 -17.94 12.89 28.83
CA HIS A 40 -19.16 13.21 28.10
C HIS A 40 -19.46 14.72 28.06
N SER A 41 -19.20 15.45 29.14
CA SER A 41 -19.34 16.91 29.17
C SER A 41 -18.38 17.57 28.17
N ALA A 42 -17.11 17.18 28.18
CA ALA A 42 -16.12 17.68 27.24
C ALA A 42 -16.45 17.32 25.78
N LEU A 43 -16.90 16.09 25.50
CA LEU A 43 -17.38 15.71 24.17
C LEU A 43 -18.59 16.53 23.72
N SER A 44 -19.50 16.91 24.62
CA SER A 44 -20.66 17.75 24.30
C SER A 44 -20.27 19.20 23.99
N GLU A 45 -19.27 19.76 24.68
CA GLU A 45 -18.73 21.09 24.41
C GLU A 45 -17.98 21.14 23.07
N LEU A 46 -17.17 20.10 22.80
CA LEU A 46 -16.47 19.93 21.52
C LEU A 46 -17.46 19.73 20.35
N ALA A 47 -18.52 18.95 20.55
CA ALA A 47 -19.57 18.74 19.53
C ALA A 47 -20.37 20.01 19.20
N GLY A 48 -20.38 21.02 20.08
CA GLY A 48 -20.99 22.33 19.83
C GLY A 48 -20.04 23.38 19.23
N THR A 49 -18.72 23.14 19.23
CA THR A 49 -17.69 24.11 18.81
C THR A 49 -16.94 23.74 17.54
N PHE A 50 -17.08 22.50 17.05
CA PHE A 50 -16.46 22.00 15.83
C PHE A 50 -17.54 21.64 14.78
N ASP A 51 -17.23 21.79 13.49
CA ASP A 51 -18.10 21.35 12.39
C ASP A 51 -18.51 19.88 12.54
N GLY A 52 -19.73 19.50 12.12
CA GLY A 52 -20.25 18.12 12.24
C GLY A 52 -19.43 17.00 11.54
N GLU A 53 -18.37 17.35 10.82
CA GLU A 53 -17.36 16.39 10.32
C GLU A 53 -16.32 15.98 11.38
N SER A 54 -16.20 16.69 12.51
CA SER A 54 -15.31 16.33 13.61
C SER A 54 -15.84 15.10 14.35
N MET A 55 -15.54 13.92 13.81
CA MET A 55 -15.99 12.61 14.32
C MET A 55 -15.33 12.22 15.65
N LEU A 56 -15.56 13.01 16.70
CA LEU A 56 -15.21 12.76 18.10
C LEU A 56 -16.15 11.73 18.73
N PHE A 57 -16.27 10.56 18.10
CA PHE A 57 -17.14 9.47 18.54
C PHE A 57 -16.28 8.29 18.98
N LEU A 58 -16.13 8.07 20.29
CA LEU A 58 -15.17 7.13 20.89
C LEU A 58 -15.29 5.71 20.29
N GLN A 59 -16.53 5.24 20.11
CA GLN A 59 -16.85 3.92 19.54
C GLN A 59 -16.39 3.78 18.07
N ARG A 60 -16.30 4.88 17.31
CA ARG A 60 -15.85 4.93 15.91
C ARG A 60 -14.32 5.01 15.78
N PHE A 61 -13.58 4.96 16.88
CA PHE A 61 -12.12 4.74 16.87
C PHE A 61 -11.75 3.25 16.94
N PHE A 62 -12.55 2.42 17.62
CA PHE A 62 -12.28 0.99 17.80
C PHE A 62 -12.86 0.09 16.70
N GLY A 63 -13.96 0.50 16.05
CA GLY A 63 -14.45 -0.19 14.86
C GLY A 63 -13.38 -0.20 13.77
N ALA A 64 -12.91 -1.39 13.38
CA ALA A 64 -11.83 -1.56 12.41
C ALA A 64 -12.19 -0.88 11.08
N ARG A 65 -11.54 0.26 10.79
CA ARG A 65 -11.80 1.04 9.57
C ARG A 65 -11.16 0.36 8.37
N VAL A 66 -11.81 -0.70 7.88
CA VAL A 66 -11.57 -1.28 6.55
C VAL A 66 -11.87 -0.19 5.52
N LYS A 67 -10.85 0.59 5.19
CA LYS A 67 -10.93 1.58 4.11
C LYS A 67 -11.25 0.84 2.81
N PRO A 68 -12.10 1.39 1.92
CA PRO A 68 -12.27 0.82 0.60
C PRO A 68 -10.91 0.69 -0.10
N VAL A 69 -10.72 -0.40 -0.82
CA VAL A 69 -9.47 -0.70 -1.54
C VAL A 69 -9.73 -0.81 -3.04
N ILE A 70 -8.71 -0.51 -3.82
CA ILE A 70 -8.68 -0.70 -5.27
C ILE A 70 -7.66 -1.83 -5.52
N SER A 71 -8.09 -2.91 -6.16
CA SER A 71 -7.21 -4.03 -6.49
C SER A 71 -6.04 -3.56 -7.36
N THR A 72 -4.87 -4.17 -7.16
CA THR A 72 -3.68 -3.90 -7.99
C THR A 72 -3.73 -4.54 -9.38
N GLY A 73 -4.78 -5.34 -9.67
CA GLY A 73 -4.83 -6.22 -10.82
C GLY A 73 -4.02 -7.52 -10.63
N SER A 74 -3.44 -7.73 -9.45
CA SER A 74 -2.67 -8.91 -9.05
C SER A 74 -3.17 -9.46 -7.70
N ILE A 75 -3.48 -10.74 -7.65
CA ILE A 75 -3.92 -11.42 -6.41
C ILE A 75 -2.74 -11.61 -5.45
N LYS A 76 -1.54 -11.97 -5.94
CA LYS A 76 -0.33 -12.13 -5.12
C LYS A 76 0.04 -10.80 -4.44
N LEU A 77 -0.10 -9.67 -5.15
CA LEU A 77 0.17 -8.35 -4.58
C LEU A 77 -0.96 -7.87 -3.65
N ASP A 78 -2.23 -8.06 -3.99
CA ASP A 78 -3.35 -7.78 -3.10
C ASP A 78 -3.22 -8.53 -1.75
N LEU A 79 -2.70 -9.78 -1.78
CA LEU A 79 -2.39 -10.62 -0.61
C LEU A 79 -1.13 -10.16 0.14
N ALA A 80 -0.08 -9.73 -0.58
CA ALA A 80 1.12 -9.15 0.01
C ALA A 80 0.86 -7.78 0.67
N LEU A 81 -0.17 -7.05 0.22
CA LEU A 81 -0.68 -5.84 0.85
C LEU A 81 -1.54 -6.14 2.10
N GLY A 82 -2.03 -7.37 2.25
CA GLY A 82 -2.78 -7.85 3.42
C GLY A 82 -4.18 -7.27 3.60
N ILE A 83 -4.59 -6.32 2.75
CA ILE A 83 -5.90 -5.64 2.79
C ILE A 83 -6.69 -5.79 1.48
N GLY A 84 -6.22 -6.63 0.54
CA GLY A 84 -6.93 -6.89 -0.73
C GLY A 84 -6.73 -5.83 -1.82
N GLY A 85 -5.83 -4.86 -1.65
CA GLY A 85 -5.53 -3.84 -2.65
C GLY A 85 -4.86 -2.59 -2.07
N LEU A 86 -4.87 -1.49 -2.83
CA LEU A 86 -4.37 -0.18 -2.40
C LEU A 86 -5.50 0.64 -1.73
N PRO A 87 -5.22 1.32 -0.61
CA PRO A 87 -6.26 1.97 0.19
C PRO A 87 -6.70 3.32 -0.38
N LYS A 88 -8.01 3.49 -0.60
CA LYS A 88 -8.65 4.77 -0.93
C LYS A 88 -8.41 5.83 0.14
N GLY A 89 -8.40 7.11 -0.23
CA GLY A 89 -8.15 8.25 0.66
C GLY A 89 -6.79 8.16 1.38
N ARG A 90 -5.73 7.85 0.62
CA ARG A 90 -4.34 7.72 1.07
C ARG A 90 -3.36 7.92 -0.11
N MET A 91 -2.11 8.22 0.24
CA MET A 91 -0.98 8.24 -0.70
C MET A 91 -0.25 6.89 -0.70
N VAL A 92 0.22 6.46 -1.87
CA VAL A 92 1.04 5.28 -2.12
C VAL A 92 2.26 5.72 -2.94
N GLU A 93 3.43 5.14 -2.65
CA GLU A 93 4.64 5.34 -3.45
C GLU A 93 5.08 4.02 -4.10
N ILE A 94 5.29 4.04 -5.41
CA ILE A 94 5.81 2.92 -6.20
C ILE A 94 7.17 3.33 -6.74
N TYR A 95 8.24 2.72 -6.23
CA TYR A 95 9.60 3.13 -6.56
C TYR A 95 10.49 1.95 -7.00
N GLY A 96 11.51 2.25 -7.78
CA GLY A 96 12.39 1.24 -8.36
C GLY A 96 13.20 1.79 -9.52
N HIS A 97 14.10 0.96 -10.03
CA HIS A 97 14.95 1.26 -11.19
C HIS A 97 14.12 1.51 -12.47
N GLU A 98 14.76 2.00 -13.52
CA GLU A 98 14.17 2.11 -14.86
C GLU A 98 13.77 0.73 -15.41
N ALA A 99 12.81 0.69 -16.35
CA ALA A 99 12.28 -0.53 -16.98
C ALA A 99 11.88 -1.67 -16.00
N SER A 100 11.49 -1.33 -14.76
CA SER A 100 11.07 -2.28 -13.72
C SER A 100 9.54 -2.54 -13.68
N GLY A 101 8.75 -1.88 -14.53
CA GLY A 101 7.30 -2.07 -14.60
C GLY A 101 6.44 -1.16 -13.71
N LYS A 102 7.02 -0.11 -13.09
CA LYS A 102 6.29 0.85 -12.22
C LYS A 102 5.03 1.42 -12.87
N THR A 103 5.18 1.99 -14.06
CA THR A 103 4.11 2.55 -14.88
C THR A 103 3.07 1.49 -15.23
N THR A 104 3.51 0.29 -15.64
CA THR A 104 2.62 -0.84 -15.94
C THR A 104 1.77 -1.23 -14.75
N LEU A 105 2.33 -1.28 -13.53
CA LEU A 105 1.57 -1.57 -12.32
C LEU A 105 0.53 -0.47 -12.02
N ALA A 106 0.90 0.81 -12.11
CA ALA A 106 -0.02 1.92 -11.89
C ALA A 106 -1.16 1.98 -12.93
N LEU A 107 -0.88 1.65 -14.19
CA LEU A 107 -1.88 1.52 -15.25
C LEU A 107 -2.84 0.34 -15.01
N ASN A 108 -2.37 -0.76 -14.41
CA ASN A 108 -3.27 -1.84 -13.97
C ASN A 108 -4.18 -1.40 -12.82
N VAL A 109 -3.71 -0.60 -11.85
CA VAL A 109 -4.58 -0.02 -10.80
C VAL A 109 -5.64 0.92 -11.42
N ILE A 110 -5.26 1.77 -12.37
CA ILE A 110 -6.19 2.63 -13.12
C ILE A 110 -7.26 1.78 -13.82
N ARG A 111 -6.87 0.67 -14.46
CA ARG A 111 -7.79 -0.24 -15.14
C ARG A 111 -8.80 -0.87 -14.18
N GLU A 112 -8.35 -1.39 -13.04
CA GLU A 112 -9.26 -1.98 -12.06
C GLU A 112 -10.19 -0.92 -11.43
N ALA A 113 -9.73 0.32 -11.24
CA ALA A 113 -10.60 1.43 -10.83
C ALA A 113 -11.65 1.80 -11.89
N GLN A 114 -11.26 1.87 -13.17
CA GLN A 114 -12.19 2.16 -14.28
C GLN A 114 -13.23 1.03 -14.47
N LYS A 115 -12.89 -0.24 -14.22
CA LYS A 115 -13.87 -1.35 -14.21
C LYS A 115 -14.95 -1.18 -13.14
N LEU A 116 -14.61 -0.56 -12.01
CA LEU A 116 -15.56 -0.21 -10.95
C LEU A 116 -16.36 1.08 -11.27
N GLY A 117 -16.23 1.63 -12.47
CA GLY A 117 -16.86 2.88 -12.90
C GLY A 117 -16.18 4.15 -12.38
N GLY A 118 -15.03 4.03 -11.71
CA GLY A 118 -14.32 5.15 -11.09
C GLY A 118 -13.61 6.06 -12.08
N TYR A 119 -13.51 7.34 -11.75
CA TYR A 119 -12.77 8.31 -12.56
C TYR A 119 -11.27 8.29 -12.20
N CYS A 120 -10.42 8.31 -13.23
CA CYS A 120 -8.97 8.23 -13.08
C CYS A 120 -8.28 9.44 -13.74
N ALA A 121 -7.18 9.88 -13.15
CA ALA A 121 -6.29 10.90 -13.70
C ALA A 121 -4.84 10.38 -13.79
N TYR A 122 -4.14 10.78 -14.85
CA TYR A 122 -2.73 10.47 -15.08
C TYR A 122 -1.98 11.76 -15.36
N LEU A 123 -1.03 12.09 -14.49
CA LEU A 123 -0.19 13.28 -14.61
C LEU A 123 1.19 12.83 -15.12
N ASP A 124 1.39 12.97 -16.42
CA ASP A 124 2.61 12.55 -17.13
C ASP A 124 3.61 13.71 -17.14
N VAL A 125 4.67 13.56 -16.34
CA VAL A 125 5.78 14.52 -16.18
C VAL A 125 6.99 14.08 -17.00
N GLU A 126 7.15 12.77 -17.23
CA GLU A 126 8.21 12.24 -18.08
C GLU A 126 7.88 12.36 -19.59
N ASN A 127 6.62 12.68 -19.95
CA ASN A 127 6.09 12.78 -21.31
C ASN A 127 6.36 11.50 -22.12
N ALA A 128 6.14 10.35 -21.45
CA ALA A 128 6.56 9.03 -21.89
C ALA A 128 5.39 8.06 -22.13
N LEU A 129 4.14 8.50 -21.91
CA LEU A 129 2.96 7.65 -22.00
C LEU A 129 2.48 7.46 -23.46
N ASP A 130 2.73 6.29 -24.05
CA ASP A 130 2.11 5.90 -25.34
C ASP A 130 0.62 5.55 -25.16
N PRO A 131 -0.33 6.24 -25.83
CA PRO A 131 -1.74 5.89 -25.80
C PRO A 131 -2.05 4.44 -26.23
N LYS A 132 -1.21 3.83 -27.08
CA LYS A 132 -1.37 2.42 -27.47
C LYS A 132 -1.13 1.47 -26.31
N LEU A 133 -0.23 1.82 -25.38
CA LEU A 133 0.05 1.02 -24.20
C LEU A 133 -1.14 1.04 -23.22
N LEU A 134 -1.87 2.16 -23.14
CA LEU A 134 -3.13 2.25 -22.40
C LEU A 134 -4.14 1.24 -22.94
N GLU A 135 -4.41 1.30 -24.25
CA GLU A 135 -5.38 0.43 -24.92
C GLU A 135 -4.99 -1.05 -24.82
N MET A 136 -3.70 -1.38 -24.98
CA MET A 136 -3.15 -2.74 -24.83
C MET A 136 -3.30 -3.32 -23.41
N ILE A 137 -3.18 -2.50 -22.36
CA ILE A 137 -3.39 -2.94 -20.97
C ILE A 137 -4.90 -3.07 -20.66
N GLY A 138 -5.76 -2.43 -21.47
CA GLY A 138 -7.22 -2.37 -21.28
C GLY A 138 -7.69 -1.13 -20.51
N VAL A 139 -6.87 -0.07 -20.42
CA VAL A 139 -7.26 1.22 -19.84
C VAL A 139 -8.14 1.98 -20.84
N ASN A 140 -9.25 2.53 -20.38
CA ASN A 140 -10.13 3.35 -21.20
C ASN A 140 -9.54 4.77 -21.33
N SER A 141 -8.78 4.99 -22.41
CA SER A 141 -8.16 6.27 -22.76
C SER A 141 -9.15 7.43 -22.93
N LYS A 142 -10.46 7.16 -23.13
CA LYS A 142 -11.49 8.20 -23.30
C LYS A 142 -12.04 8.75 -21.97
N SER A 143 -11.91 7.99 -20.88
CA SER A 143 -12.32 8.40 -19.53
C SER A 143 -11.15 8.66 -18.58
N LEU A 144 -9.91 8.59 -19.09
CA LEU A 144 -8.69 8.92 -18.35
C LEU A 144 -8.36 10.42 -18.51
N LEU A 145 -8.30 11.15 -17.40
CA LEU A 145 -7.84 12.54 -17.41
C LEU A 145 -6.31 12.59 -17.50
N ILE A 146 -5.78 12.62 -18.72
CA ILE A 146 -4.33 12.78 -18.98
C ILE A 146 -3.98 14.28 -18.93
N SER A 147 -2.92 14.64 -18.21
CA SER A 147 -2.37 16.00 -18.19
C SER A 147 -0.85 15.99 -18.15
N GLN A 148 -0.24 16.97 -18.81
CA GLN A 148 1.21 17.17 -18.89
C GLN A 148 1.56 18.51 -18.25
N PRO A 149 1.94 18.54 -16.95
CA PRO A 149 2.07 19.78 -16.21
C PRO A 149 3.47 20.38 -16.29
N ASN A 150 3.56 21.60 -16.82
CA ASN A 150 4.81 22.35 -17.05
C ASN A 150 5.66 22.68 -15.80
N SER A 151 5.26 22.29 -14.58
CA SER A 151 6.04 22.53 -13.35
C SER A 151 5.51 21.73 -12.16
N ALA A 152 6.37 21.48 -11.17
CA ALA A 152 6.04 20.78 -9.93
C ALA A 152 4.89 21.45 -9.15
N GLU A 153 4.91 22.77 -9.01
CA GLU A 153 3.92 23.56 -8.31
C GLU A 153 2.55 23.48 -9.00
N ASN A 154 2.52 23.50 -10.33
CA ASN A 154 1.29 23.34 -11.11
C ASN A 154 0.72 21.92 -10.96
N LEU A 155 1.55 20.89 -11.09
CA LEU A 155 1.15 19.49 -10.84
C LEU A 155 0.53 19.34 -9.45
N LEU A 156 1.21 19.83 -8.41
CA LEU A 156 0.76 19.68 -7.02
C LEU A 156 -0.52 20.50 -6.73
N SER A 157 -0.75 21.59 -7.47
CA SER A 157 -2.01 22.35 -7.44
C SER A 157 -3.17 21.60 -8.11
N ILE A 158 -2.92 20.98 -9.28
CA ILE A 158 -3.88 20.09 -9.96
C ILE A 158 -4.25 18.92 -9.04
N VAL A 159 -3.25 18.28 -8.42
CA VAL A 159 -3.45 17.17 -7.48
C VAL A 159 -4.30 17.58 -6.27
N ASP A 160 -4.01 18.72 -5.62
CA ASP A 160 -4.82 19.22 -4.51
C ASP A 160 -6.27 19.54 -4.95
N THR A 161 -6.45 20.04 -6.18
CA THR A 161 -7.78 20.37 -6.72
C THR A 161 -8.60 19.11 -7.02
N LEU A 162 -8.01 18.10 -7.66
CA LEU A 162 -8.67 16.81 -7.94
C LEU A 162 -8.93 16.02 -6.64
N ALA A 163 -7.99 16.03 -5.69
CA ALA A 163 -8.19 15.40 -4.38
C ALA A 163 -9.28 16.10 -3.52
N LYS A 164 -9.57 17.38 -3.79
CA LYS A 164 -10.65 18.14 -3.12
C LYS A 164 -12.01 17.99 -3.74
N SER A 165 -12.12 17.76 -5.04
CA SER A 165 -13.42 17.53 -5.68
C SER A 165 -14.05 16.20 -5.24
N GLY A 166 -13.22 15.23 -4.79
CA GLY A 166 -13.66 13.91 -4.35
C GLY A 166 -14.19 13.01 -5.46
N ALA A 167 -14.34 13.54 -6.68
CA ALA A 167 -14.91 12.87 -7.83
C ALA A 167 -13.91 12.00 -8.61
N VAL A 168 -12.64 11.95 -8.19
CA VAL A 168 -11.58 11.12 -8.80
C VAL A 168 -11.15 10.04 -7.83
N ASP A 169 -11.24 8.78 -8.26
CA ASP A 169 -10.86 7.60 -7.48
C ASP A 169 -9.35 7.36 -7.45
N VAL A 170 -8.66 7.58 -8.58
CA VAL A 170 -7.21 7.34 -8.70
C VAL A 170 -6.51 8.51 -9.40
N ILE A 171 -5.44 9.01 -8.80
CA ILE A 171 -4.50 9.95 -9.42
C ILE A 171 -3.13 9.27 -9.48
N VAL A 172 -2.60 9.05 -10.68
CA VAL A 172 -1.21 8.59 -10.90
C VAL A 172 -0.33 9.79 -11.28
N ILE A 173 0.88 9.83 -10.74
CA ILE A 173 1.91 10.84 -11.01
C ILE A 173 3.17 10.12 -11.48
N ASP A 174 3.55 10.27 -12.76
CA ASP A 174 4.72 9.62 -13.36
C ASP A 174 5.69 10.66 -13.97
N SER A 175 6.80 11.03 -13.32
CA SER A 175 7.27 10.59 -12.01
C SER A 175 7.77 11.74 -11.13
N VAL A 176 7.90 11.47 -9.83
CA VAL A 176 8.45 12.41 -8.84
C VAL A 176 9.88 12.84 -9.17
N ALA A 177 10.64 12.02 -9.91
CA ALA A 177 12.01 12.34 -10.29
C ALA A 177 12.10 13.45 -11.35
N ALA A 178 11.04 13.66 -12.14
CA ALA A 178 10.94 14.67 -13.19
C ALA A 178 10.27 15.99 -12.75
N LEU A 179 9.90 16.13 -11.47
CA LEU A 179 9.23 17.33 -10.94
C LEU A 179 10.19 18.54 -10.83
N VAL A 180 10.28 19.34 -11.88
CA VAL A 180 11.07 20.58 -11.91
C VAL A 180 10.27 21.78 -11.32
N PRO A 181 10.80 22.50 -10.32
CA PRO A 181 10.21 23.75 -9.81
C PRO A 181 10.20 24.91 -10.81
N GLN A 182 9.24 25.82 -10.71
CA GLN A 182 9.13 27.01 -11.59
C GLN A 182 10.38 27.90 -11.54
N CYS A 183 11.02 28.03 -10.38
CA CYS A 183 12.24 28.81 -10.21
C CYS A 183 13.48 28.19 -10.87
N GLU A 184 13.48 26.88 -11.14
CA GLU A 184 14.53 26.19 -11.88
C GLU A 184 14.32 26.34 -13.39
N ILE A 185 13.07 26.22 -13.86
CA ILE A 185 12.67 26.42 -15.27
C ILE A 185 12.97 27.84 -15.74
N ALA A 186 12.77 28.84 -14.88
CA ALA A 186 13.06 30.25 -15.18
C ALA A 186 14.50 30.69 -14.84
N GLY A 187 15.33 29.78 -14.31
CA GLY A 187 16.62 30.10 -13.71
C GLY A 187 17.85 29.72 -14.54
N VAL A 188 19.02 30.16 -14.09
CA VAL A 188 20.30 29.54 -14.48
C VAL A 188 20.54 28.35 -13.56
N ILE A 189 20.99 27.23 -14.13
CA ILE A 189 21.30 25.99 -13.40
C ILE A 189 22.25 26.32 -12.23
N SER A 190 21.85 25.97 -11.01
CA SER A 190 22.57 26.31 -9.78
C SER A 190 22.41 25.22 -8.73
N ASP A 191 23.42 25.05 -7.87
CA ASP A 191 23.60 23.82 -7.08
C ASP A 191 22.53 23.55 -5.99
N ASN A 192 21.69 24.55 -5.68
CA ASN A 192 20.69 24.48 -4.60
C ASN A 192 19.35 23.81 -4.98
N ILE A 193 19.23 23.27 -6.21
CA ILE A 193 18.00 22.68 -6.78
C ILE A 193 17.34 21.64 -5.85
N VAL A 194 18.12 20.69 -5.32
CA VAL A 194 17.60 19.50 -4.61
C VAL A 194 16.84 19.89 -3.33
N GLU A 195 17.31 20.91 -2.61
CA GLU A 195 16.59 21.39 -1.43
C GLU A 195 15.23 21.99 -1.79
N THR A 196 15.17 22.77 -2.86
CA THR A 196 13.96 23.50 -3.27
C THR A 196 12.83 22.55 -3.65
N GLN A 197 13.12 21.52 -4.44
CA GLN A 197 12.16 20.45 -4.73
C GLN A 197 11.62 19.80 -3.45
N SER A 198 12.48 19.48 -2.48
CA SER A 198 12.06 18.84 -1.22
C SER A 198 11.19 19.75 -0.34
N LYS A 199 11.45 21.06 -0.34
CA LYS A 199 10.66 22.07 0.41
C LYS A 199 9.26 22.20 -0.17
N ILE A 200 9.13 22.29 -1.50
CA ILE A 200 7.85 22.34 -2.22
C ILE A 200 7.04 21.06 -1.96
N MET A 201 7.65 19.89 -2.13
CA MET A 201 7.00 18.60 -1.86
C MET A 201 6.50 18.50 -0.41
N THR A 202 7.31 18.94 0.57
CA THR A 202 6.91 18.90 1.99
C THR A 202 5.68 19.78 2.28
N GLN A 203 5.61 20.98 1.69
CA GLN A 203 4.48 21.89 1.86
C GLN A 203 3.21 21.38 1.16
N ALA A 204 3.35 20.90 -0.08
CA ALA A 204 2.24 20.42 -0.89
C ALA A 204 1.64 19.11 -0.34
N LEU A 205 2.48 18.11 -0.02
CA LEU A 205 2.00 16.83 0.52
C LEU A 205 1.24 17.02 1.83
N ARG A 206 1.64 17.97 2.68
CA ARG A 206 0.90 18.33 3.91
C ARG A 206 -0.52 18.83 3.61
N LYS A 207 -0.67 19.66 2.57
CA LYS A 207 -1.96 20.21 2.10
C LYS A 207 -2.83 19.11 1.49
N ILE A 208 -2.27 18.34 0.55
CA ILE A 208 -2.95 17.24 -0.15
C ILE A 208 -3.37 16.14 0.84
N HIS A 209 -2.54 15.80 1.83
CA HIS A 209 -2.89 14.79 2.85
C HIS A 209 -4.14 15.16 3.67
N PHE A 210 -4.36 16.45 3.94
CA PHE A 210 -5.58 16.92 4.60
C PHE A 210 -6.81 16.71 3.70
N SER A 211 -6.72 17.09 2.42
CA SER A 211 -7.75 16.83 1.41
C SER A 211 -8.08 15.33 1.31
N LEU A 212 -7.06 14.47 1.21
CA LEU A 212 -7.18 12.99 1.10
C LEU A 212 -7.69 12.28 2.36
N CYS A 213 -7.77 12.96 3.50
CA CYS A 213 -8.41 12.38 4.69
C CYS A 213 -9.93 12.56 4.67
N ARG A 214 -10.45 13.47 3.84
CA ARG A 214 -11.88 13.71 3.58
C ARG A 214 -12.38 13.02 2.31
N SER A 215 -11.59 13.01 1.24
CA SER A 215 -11.93 12.30 -0.01
C SER A 215 -11.48 10.84 -0.03
N GLU A 216 -12.11 10.03 -0.88
CA GLU A 216 -11.71 8.63 -1.09
C GLU A 216 -10.62 8.46 -2.18
N THR A 217 -10.08 9.54 -2.73
CA THR A 217 -9.05 9.48 -3.78
C THR A 217 -7.80 8.70 -3.34
N LEU A 218 -7.37 7.73 -4.14
CA LEU A 218 -6.06 7.10 -4.05
C LEU A 218 -5.05 7.92 -4.87
N ILE A 219 -3.92 8.29 -4.28
CA ILE A 219 -2.81 8.91 -5.03
C ILE A 219 -1.62 7.97 -5.09
N ILE A 220 -1.14 7.70 -6.31
CA ILE A 220 0.02 6.87 -6.60
C ILE A 220 1.14 7.77 -7.15
N PHE A 221 2.18 7.93 -6.35
CA PHE A 221 3.42 8.56 -6.79
C PHE A 221 4.37 7.49 -7.35
N ILE A 222 4.70 7.57 -8.64
CA ILE A 222 5.80 6.79 -9.20
C ILE A 222 7.10 7.54 -8.95
N ASN A 223 8.15 6.83 -8.54
CA ASN A 223 9.44 7.41 -8.18
C ASN A 223 10.60 6.55 -8.69
N GLN A 224 11.77 7.18 -8.84
CA GLN A 224 13.01 6.52 -9.27
C GLN A 224 13.94 6.31 -8.07
N VAL A 225 14.73 5.23 -8.11
CA VAL A 225 15.82 4.98 -7.17
C VAL A 225 17.08 5.69 -7.65
N ARG A 226 17.77 6.38 -6.74
CA ARG A 226 19.16 6.84 -6.92
C ARG A 226 20.03 6.24 -5.82
N SER A 227 21.30 5.96 -6.11
CA SER A 227 22.28 5.53 -5.12
C SER A 227 22.80 6.74 -4.34
N ASN A 228 22.66 6.74 -3.01
CA ASN A 228 23.27 7.78 -2.19
C ASN A 228 24.67 7.35 -1.74
N LEU A 229 25.71 7.90 -2.38
CA LEU A 229 27.09 7.80 -1.93
C LEU A 229 27.32 8.72 -0.72
N LYS A 230 26.65 8.41 0.41
CA LYS A 230 27.04 8.96 1.69
C LYS A 230 28.45 8.47 2.01
N SER A 231 29.37 9.42 2.15
CA SER A 231 30.74 9.17 2.59
C SER A 231 30.76 8.81 4.07
N CYS A 232 30.37 7.58 4.40
CA CYS A 232 30.71 7.01 5.70
C CYS A 232 32.23 6.98 5.81
N GLN A 233 32.76 7.70 6.80
CA GLN A 233 34.06 7.38 7.36
C GLN A 233 34.00 5.92 7.88
N GLU A 234 35.15 5.24 7.89
CA GLU A 234 35.29 3.84 8.36
C GLU A 234 34.61 2.75 7.48
N GLY A 235 35.17 2.55 6.28
CA GLY A 235 35.31 1.23 5.65
C GLY A 235 34.08 0.59 4.97
N LEU A 236 32.88 0.66 5.56
CA LEU A 236 31.69 -0.03 5.06
C LEU A 236 30.88 0.85 4.10
N LYS A 237 31.00 0.59 2.79
CA LYS A 237 30.17 1.22 1.74
C LYS A 237 28.75 0.63 1.70
N ASN A 238 27.96 0.93 2.73
CA ASN A 238 26.51 0.67 2.73
C ASN A 238 25.81 1.62 1.76
N VAL A 239 25.75 1.25 0.47
CA VAL A 239 25.08 2.03 -0.58
C VAL A 239 23.56 1.99 -0.33
N SER A 240 23.04 3.01 0.35
CA SER A 240 21.60 3.16 0.56
C SER A 240 20.91 3.66 -0.72
N GLU A 241 19.97 2.88 -1.23
CA GLU A 241 18.99 3.36 -2.21
C GLU A 241 18.14 4.49 -1.61
N VAL A 242 18.02 5.61 -2.31
CA VAL A 242 17.14 6.73 -1.93
C VAL A 242 16.18 7.10 -3.06
N THR A 243 15.03 7.63 -2.68
CA THR A 243 13.96 8.07 -3.58
C THR A 243 14.02 9.59 -3.82
N CYS A 244 13.60 10.06 -5.00
CA CYS A 244 13.59 11.49 -5.33
C CYS A 244 12.45 12.24 -4.60
N GLY A 245 12.48 13.58 -4.59
CA GLY A 245 11.50 14.42 -3.88
C GLY A 245 11.74 14.60 -2.37
N GLY A 246 12.82 14.03 -1.83
CA GLY A 246 13.19 14.14 -0.41
C GLY A 246 12.36 13.27 0.53
N ASN A 247 12.52 13.50 1.84
CA ASN A 247 12.01 12.57 2.87
C ASN A 247 10.48 12.63 3.09
N ALA A 248 9.79 13.67 2.63
CA ALA A 248 8.37 13.89 2.96
C ALA A 248 7.44 12.80 2.40
N LEU A 249 7.61 12.42 1.13
CA LEU A 249 6.82 11.37 0.48
C LEU A 249 6.94 10.01 1.22
N PRO A 250 8.15 9.53 1.57
CA PRO A 250 8.33 8.38 2.46
C PRO A 250 7.52 8.41 3.77
N PHE A 251 7.30 9.57 4.39
CA PHE A 251 6.52 9.70 5.63
C PHE A 251 5.02 9.69 5.39
N TYR A 252 4.52 10.53 4.47
CA TYR A 252 3.08 10.65 4.18
C TYR A 252 2.51 9.35 3.59
N SER A 253 3.19 8.72 2.63
CA SER A 253 2.77 7.46 2.00
C SER A 253 2.36 6.40 3.03
N ALA A 254 1.17 5.84 2.85
CA ALA A 254 0.61 4.77 3.68
C ALA A 254 1.13 3.39 3.28
N VAL A 255 1.33 3.19 1.98
CA VAL A 255 2.01 2.03 1.42
C VAL A 255 3.23 2.51 0.62
N ARG A 256 4.36 1.81 0.73
CA ARG A 256 5.51 1.98 -0.17
C ARG A 256 5.88 0.63 -0.76
N MET A 257 5.95 0.56 -2.08
CA MET A 257 6.29 -0.67 -2.82
C MET A 257 7.57 -0.44 -3.61
N ARG A 258 8.56 -1.31 -3.40
CA ARG A 258 9.82 -1.33 -4.15
C ARG A 258 9.73 -2.40 -5.23
N ILE A 259 9.86 -2.02 -6.50
CA ILE A 259 9.86 -2.96 -7.62
C ILE A 259 11.28 -3.23 -8.10
N ALA A 260 11.64 -4.51 -8.14
CA ALA A 260 12.88 -5.01 -8.71
C ALA A 260 12.58 -5.94 -9.89
N ARG A 261 13.39 -5.84 -10.96
CA ARG A 261 13.35 -6.76 -12.10
C ARG A 261 14.08 -8.06 -11.73
N LYS A 262 13.41 -9.21 -11.83
CA LYS A 262 14.04 -10.53 -11.68
C LYS A 262 14.70 -11.03 -12.95
N GLY A 263 14.00 -10.92 -14.09
CA GLY A 263 14.45 -11.56 -15.33
C GLY A 263 13.57 -11.21 -16.53
N LEU A 264 13.89 -11.81 -17.67
CA LEU A 264 13.09 -11.76 -18.88
C LEU A 264 12.36 -13.08 -19.08
N LEU A 265 11.07 -13.00 -19.38
CA LEU A 265 10.27 -14.16 -19.77
C LEU A 265 10.53 -14.44 -21.25
N LYS A 266 10.83 -15.70 -21.57
CA LYS A 266 11.09 -16.17 -22.92
C LYS A 266 10.17 -17.32 -23.27
N THR A 267 9.56 -17.27 -24.45
CA THR A 267 8.77 -18.37 -25.01
C THR A 267 9.43 -18.85 -26.29
N GLN A 268 9.90 -20.10 -26.27
CA GLN A 268 10.74 -20.75 -27.30
C GLN A 268 12.09 -20.04 -27.49
N ASP A 269 12.12 -18.86 -28.13
CA ASP A 269 13.30 -17.98 -28.19
C ASP A 269 12.95 -16.47 -28.22
N LYS A 270 11.66 -16.11 -28.24
CA LYS A 270 11.22 -14.71 -28.21
C LYS A 270 11.07 -14.24 -26.78
N VAL A 271 11.52 -13.02 -26.48
CA VAL A 271 11.23 -12.36 -25.20
C VAL A 271 9.77 -11.91 -25.19
N THR A 272 8.95 -12.52 -24.35
CA THR A 272 7.50 -12.30 -24.27
C THR A 272 7.11 -11.38 -23.10
N GLY A 273 7.98 -11.23 -22.11
CA GLY A 273 7.66 -10.41 -20.94
C GLY A 273 8.80 -10.22 -19.94
N LEU A 274 8.42 -9.76 -18.75
CA LEU A 274 9.29 -9.30 -17.68
C LEU A 274 8.84 -9.92 -16.35
N GLY A 275 9.74 -10.68 -15.69
CA GLY A 275 9.51 -11.14 -14.32
C GLY A 275 9.94 -10.07 -13.33
N ILE A 276 9.07 -9.69 -12.40
CA ILE A 276 9.31 -8.66 -11.39
C ILE A 276 9.03 -9.16 -9.97
N CYS A 277 9.66 -8.52 -8.98
CA CYS A 277 9.42 -8.70 -7.56
C CYS A 277 8.95 -7.37 -6.97
N VAL A 278 7.81 -7.38 -6.28
CA VAL A 278 7.25 -6.22 -5.59
C VAL A 278 7.37 -6.44 -4.08
N GLU A 279 8.19 -5.63 -3.43
CA GLU A 279 8.49 -5.69 -2.00
C GLU A 279 7.72 -4.60 -1.26
N VAL A 280 6.85 -4.97 -0.31
CA VAL A 280 6.01 -4.05 0.46
C VAL A 280 6.80 -3.48 1.64
N VAL A 281 7.74 -2.57 1.33
CA VAL A 281 8.69 -1.96 2.27
C VAL A 281 7.99 -1.17 3.39
N LYS A 282 6.79 -0.64 3.14
CA LYS A 282 5.98 0.04 4.17
C LYS A 282 4.50 -0.25 3.96
N ASN A 283 3.80 -0.51 5.06
CA ASN A 283 2.34 -0.60 5.11
C ASN A 283 1.87 0.01 6.46
N LYS A 284 0.84 0.88 6.43
CA LYS A 284 0.22 1.52 7.62
C LYS A 284 -1.11 0.86 8.02
N LEU A 285 -1.50 -0.25 7.39
CA LEU A 285 -2.83 -0.88 7.54
C LEU A 285 -2.77 -2.39 7.82
N ALA A 286 -1.74 -3.08 7.35
CA ALA A 286 -1.46 -4.49 7.63
C ALA A 286 0.07 -4.70 7.75
N PRO A 287 0.56 -5.89 8.14
CA PRO A 287 2.00 -6.16 8.25
C PRO A 287 2.77 -5.87 6.95
N ALA A 288 3.94 -5.24 7.09
CA ALA A 288 4.85 -4.93 5.99
C ALA A 288 5.82 -6.08 5.71
N MET A 289 6.79 -5.85 4.82
CA MET A 289 7.89 -6.76 4.45
C MET A 289 7.50 -8.06 3.71
N LYS A 290 6.23 -8.20 3.31
CA LYS A 290 5.82 -9.23 2.34
C LYS A 290 6.35 -8.91 0.93
N LYS A 291 6.49 -9.94 0.10
CA LYS A 291 6.92 -9.85 -1.31
C LYS A 291 5.91 -10.57 -2.20
N ALA A 292 5.67 -10.01 -3.39
CA ALA A 292 4.88 -10.63 -4.44
C ALA A 292 5.71 -10.73 -5.72
N ASP A 293 5.76 -11.93 -6.30
CA ASP A 293 6.47 -12.20 -7.54
C ASP A 293 5.46 -12.25 -8.70
N LEU A 294 5.61 -11.34 -9.65
CA LEU A 294 4.63 -11.09 -10.72
C LEU A 294 5.29 -11.20 -12.10
N GLU A 295 4.49 -11.61 -13.08
CA GLU A 295 4.87 -11.66 -14.48
C GLU A 295 4.12 -10.57 -15.26
N ILE A 296 4.83 -9.84 -16.11
CA ILE A 296 4.28 -8.81 -17.00
C ILE A 296 4.49 -9.27 -18.45
N GLU A 297 3.40 -9.45 -19.19
CA GLU A 297 3.43 -9.66 -20.64
C GLU A 297 3.46 -8.31 -21.38
N PHE A 298 4.36 -8.18 -22.34
CA PHE A 298 4.45 -6.97 -23.17
C PHE A 298 3.20 -6.83 -24.04
N GLY A 299 2.55 -5.66 -23.97
CA GLY A 299 1.30 -5.41 -24.71
C GLY A 299 0.04 -6.04 -24.08
N LYS A 300 0.09 -6.49 -22.82
CA LYS A 300 -1.09 -6.91 -22.04
C LYS A 300 -1.10 -6.42 -20.58
N GLY A 301 0.07 -6.19 -19.98
CA GLY A 301 0.19 -5.84 -18.56
C GLY A 301 0.47 -7.07 -17.69
N ILE A 302 -0.14 -7.15 -16.50
CA ILE A 302 0.11 -8.25 -15.55
C ILE A 302 -0.53 -9.55 -16.06
N ALA A 303 0.23 -10.65 -16.02
CA ALA A 303 -0.17 -11.99 -16.45
C ALA A 303 -1.15 -12.66 -15.45
N ARG A 304 -2.35 -12.09 -15.30
CA ARG A 304 -3.37 -12.52 -14.34
C ARG A 304 -3.76 -14.00 -14.48
N ALA A 305 -3.76 -14.55 -15.70
CA ALA A 305 -4.08 -15.97 -15.92
C ALA A 305 -3.01 -16.90 -15.33
N SER A 306 -1.72 -16.61 -15.58
CA SER A 306 -0.57 -17.30 -15.00
C SER A 306 -0.58 -17.23 -13.47
N GLU A 307 -0.88 -16.05 -12.91
CA GLU A 307 -0.96 -15.82 -11.47
C GLU A 307 -2.07 -16.63 -10.80
N ILE A 308 -3.28 -16.63 -11.37
CA ILE A 308 -4.42 -17.41 -10.86
C ILE A 308 -4.13 -18.90 -10.94
N LEU A 309 -3.58 -19.38 -12.06
CA LEU A 309 -3.28 -20.79 -12.25
C LEU A 309 -2.25 -21.30 -11.23
N GLU A 310 -1.20 -20.52 -10.96
CA GLU A 310 -0.20 -20.85 -9.93
C GLU A 310 -0.83 -20.89 -8.53
N LEU A 311 -1.55 -19.83 -8.13
CA LEU A 311 -2.22 -19.79 -6.82
C LEU A 311 -3.25 -20.92 -6.67
N ALA A 312 -4.01 -21.25 -7.72
CA ALA A 312 -5.01 -22.31 -7.69
C ALA A 312 -4.37 -23.71 -7.59
N CYS A 313 -3.17 -23.92 -8.14
CA CYS A 313 -2.38 -25.14 -7.91
C CYS A 313 -1.83 -25.19 -6.48
N GLU A 314 -1.29 -24.08 -5.96
CA GLU A 314 -0.73 -23.97 -4.60
C GLU A 314 -1.79 -24.27 -3.51
N HIS A 315 -3.04 -23.88 -3.75
CA HIS A 315 -4.16 -24.05 -2.81
C HIS A 315 -5.08 -25.25 -3.14
N GLY A 316 -4.69 -26.09 -4.11
CA GLY A 316 -5.40 -27.33 -4.45
C GLY A 316 -6.78 -27.17 -5.10
N ILE A 317 -7.12 -25.96 -5.59
CA ILE A 317 -8.36 -25.70 -6.34
C ILE A 317 -8.25 -26.25 -7.77
N VAL A 318 -7.05 -26.18 -8.37
CA VAL A 318 -6.72 -26.77 -9.66
C VAL A 318 -5.77 -27.95 -9.41
N LEU A 319 -6.18 -29.15 -9.83
CA LEU A 319 -5.33 -30.33 -9.72
C LEU A 319 -4.27 -30.32 -10.83
N LYS A 320 -3.03 -30.62 -10.45
CA LYS A 320 -1.87 -30.68 -11.35
C LYS A 320 -1.22 -32.06 -11.27
N GLU A 321 -1.27 -32.81 -12.37
CA GLU A 321 -0.65 -34.12 -12.50
C GLU A 321 0.56 -34.02 -13.44
N GLY A 322 1.74 -33.84 -12.85
CA GLY A 322 2.99 -33.62 -13.59
C GLY A 322 2.96 -32.29 -14.36
N ASN A 323 2.76 -32.37 -15.68
CA ASN A 323 2.60 -31.20 -16.56
C ASN A 323 1.13 -30.90 -16.92
N CYS A 324 0.20 -31.83 -16.66
CA CYS A 324 -1.20 -31.67 -16.99
C CYS A 324 -1.93 -30.89 -15.88
N TYR A 325 -2.89 -30.05 -16.28
CA TYR A 325 -3.73 -29.24 -15.39
C TYR A 325 -5.21 -29.59 -15.61
N PHE A 326 -5.96 -29.80 -14.53
CA PHE A 326 -7.39 -30.10 -14.56
C PHE A 326 -8.20 -28.88 -14.07
N ILE A 327 -9.08 -28.34 -14.92
CA ILE A 327 -9.85 -27.11 -14.63
C ILE A 327 -11.32 -27.32 -15.07
N ASP A 328 -12.27 -27.19 -14.13
CA ASP A 328 -13.74 -27.28 -14.34
C ASP A 328 -14.21 -28.53 -15.13
N GLY A 329 -13.41 -29.61 -15.12
CA GLY A 329 -13.66 -30.88 -15.84
C GLY A 329 -12.85 -31.09 -17.12
N GLU A 330 -12.14 -30.08 -17.61
CA GLU A 330 -11.25 -30.17 -18.78
C GLU A 330 -9.78 -30.42 -18.37
N VAL A 331 -8.98 -30.99 -19.29
CA VAL A 331 -7.58 -31.37 -19.08
C VAL A 331 -6.68 -30.68 -20.09
N PHE A 332 -5.58 -30.07 -19.62
CA PHE A 332 -4.64 -29.30 -20.44
C PHE A 332 -3.21 -29.80 -20.23
N ASP A 333 -2.52 -30.21 -21.29
CA ASP A 333 -1.17 -30.82 -21.21
C ASP A 333 -0.03 -29.82 -20.93
N CYS A 334 -0.32 -28.52 -20.94
CA CYS A 334 0.68 -27.46 -20.82
C CYS A 334 0.13 -26.18 -20.17
N LYS A 335 0.98 -25.49 -19.38
CA LYS A 335 0.65 -24.20 -18.73
C LYS A 335 0.08 -23.19 -19.74
N LEU A 336 0.68 -23.08 -20.92
CA LEU A 336 0.28 -22.13 -21.98
C LEU A 336 -1.13 -22.41 -22.52
N GLN A 337 -1.57 -23.68 -22.56
CA GLN A 337 -2.93 -24.04 -22.98
C GLN A 337 -3.95 -23.64 -21.91
N ALA A 338 -3.67 -23.97 -20.64
CA ALA A 338 -4.52 -23.60 -19.52
C ALA A 338 -4.59 -22.08 -19.32
N GLU A 339 -3.49 -21.34 -19.49
CA GLU A 339 -3.47 -19.87 -19.50
C GLU A 339 -4.33 -19.31 -20.65
N THR A 340 -4.24 -19.89 -21.84
CA THR A 340 -5.08 -19.48 -22.99
C THR A 340 -6.56 -19.76 -22.73
N TYR A 341 -6.89 -20.90 -22.12
CA TYR A 341 -8.26 -21.25 -21.73
C TYR A 341 -8.83 -20.28 -20.69
N LEU A 342 -8.06 -19.90 -19.66
CA LEU A 342 -8.47 -18.92 -18.66
C LEU A 342 -8.63 -17.50 -19.22
N ILE A 343 -7.90 -17.15 -20.28
CA ILE A 343 -8.08 -15.89 -21.02
C ILE A 343 -9.35 -15.90 -21.88
N GLN A 344 -9.71 -17.05 -22.46
CA GLN A 344 -10.95 -17.20 -23.26
C GLN A 344 -12.21 -17.31 -22.39
N ASN A 345 -12.12 -17.95 -21.22
CA ASN A 345 -13.23 -18.25 -20.34
C ASN A 345 -13.22 -17.39 -19.06
N GLU A 346 -13.47 -16.08 -19.22
CA GLU A 346 -13.50 -15.11 -18.10
C GLU A 346 -14.39 -15.57 -16.94
N ARG A 347 -15.53 -16.22 -17.21
CA ARG A 347 -16.43 -16.77 -16.17
C ARG A 347 -15.76 -17.79 -15.25
N ILE A 348 -14.88 -18.64 -15.78
CA ILE A 348 -14.15 -19.66 -15.00
C ILE A 348 -13.01 -18.98 -14.24
N CYS A 349 -12.32 -18.03 -14.88
CA CYS A 349 -11.33 -17.16 -14.24
C CYS A 349 -11.94 -16.42 -13.03
N GLU A 350 -13.16 -15.90 -13.13
CA GLU A 350 -13.88 -15.22 -12.03
C GLU A 350 -14.33 -16.16 -10.90
N LYS A 351 -14.79 -17.38 -11.20
CA LYS A 351 -15.02 -18.42 -10.17
C LYS A 351 -13.73 -18.64 -9.35
N LEU A 352 -12.63 -18.98 -10.03
CA LEU A 352 -11.34 -19.27 -9.41
C LEU A 352 -10.82 -18.09 -8.57
N VAL A 353 -10.97 -16.85 -9.07
CA VAL A 353 -10.62 -15.63 -8.31
C VAL A 353 -11.47 -15.48 -7.05
N THR A 354 -12.77 -15.81 -7.11
CA THR A 354 -13.69 -15.71 -5.98
C THR A 354 -13.37 -16.76 -4.91
N ASP A 355 -13.12 -18.00 -5.33
CA ASP A 355 -12.81 -19.10 -4.41
C ASP A 355 -11.40 -18.96 -3.81
N LEU A 356 -10.40 -18.54 -4.59
CA LEU A 356 -9.09 -18.10 -4.09
C LEU A 356 -9.23 -16.96 -3.08
N ARG A 357 -10.04 -15.93 -3.36
CA ARG A 357 -10.22 -14.82 -2.42
C ARG A 357 -10.92 -15.25 -1.14
N ARG A 358 -11.88 -16.20 -1.19
CA ARG A 358 -12.52 -16.77 0.01
C ARG A 358 -11.51 -17.52 0.89
N GLN A 359 -10.62 -18.30 0.28
CA GLN A 359 -9.57 -19.02 1.00
C GLN A 359 -8.45 -18.09 1.51
N LEU A 360 -8.04 -17.08 0.73
CA LEU A 360 -6.86 -16.26 1.05
C LEU A 360 -7.11 -15.08 1.99
N PHE A 361 -8.32 -14.52 2.01
CA PHE A 361 -8.63 -13.30 2.77
C PHE A 361 -9.52 -13.54 4.00
N HIS A 362 -9.72 -14.80 4.41
CA HIS A 362 -10.51 -15.26 5.58
C HIS A 362 -11.39 -14.16 6.21
N ILE A 363 -12.62 -14.02 5.70
CA ILE A 363 -13.65 -13.22 6.38
C ILE A 363 -13.86 -13.91 7.74
N GLY A 364 -13.43 -13.25 8.81
CA GLY A 364 -13.19 -13.90 10.10
C GLY A 364 -14.47 -14.39 10.78
N GLU A 365 -14.76 -15.68 10.63
CA GLU A 365 -15.68 -16.42 11.51
C GLU A 365 -15.03 -16.76 12.87
N ASP A 366 -13.72 -16.46 13.03
CA ASP A 366 -12.94 -16.54 14.28
C ASP A 366 -13.32 -15.45 15.31
N SER A 367 -14.62 -15.27 15.60
CA SER A 367 -15.09 -14.35 16.66
C SER A 367 -16.37 -14.78 17.42
N GLU A 368 -16.76 -16.06 17.33
CA GLU A 368 -17.72 -16.68 18.26
C GLU A 368 -17.14 -17.95 18.93
N SER A 369 -16.35 -17.75 20.00
CA SER A 369 -15.88 -18.81 20.92
C SER A 369 -15.56 -18.25 22.30
#